data_AF-A0A5S3SAU8-F1
#
_entry.id   AF-A0A5S3SAU8-F1
#
_cell.length_a   1.000
_cell.length_b   1.000
_cell.length_c   1.000
_cell.angle_alpha   90.00
_cell.angle_beta   90.00
_cell.angle_gamma   90.00
#
_symmetry.space_group_name_H-M   'P 1'
#
loop_
_entity.id
_entity.type
_entity.pdbx_description
1 polymer ?
#
loop_
_entity_poly.entity_id
_entity_poly.type
_entity_poly.pdbx_seq_one_letter_code
_entity_poly.pdbx_strand_id
1 'polypeptide(L)'
;MRKTLFKIHSWIALIAIIPLIVISITGSVLVFKSEIDGLLMPNSHFVVKALPERMPIDKLISNTENAYPEYVIGSWEIFNGDTADRVYLVKRGTEQWYKFHLNQYTGDILSEPVGTSHYFTDWFLELHYTFLLNDFKSLPGQTGTVLGFFFALFLLVL
;
A
#
# COMPACT_ATOMS: atom_id res chain seq x y z
N MET A 1 -22.44 14.73 -36.44
CA MET A 1 -21.22 14.61 -35.62
C MET A 1 -21.49 14.70 -34.12
N ARG A 2 -22.12 15.76 -33.58
CA ARG A 2 -22.46 15.86 -32.13
C ARG A 2 -23.28 14.69 -31.56
N LYS A 3 -24.29 14.18 -32.28
CA LYS A 3 -25.13 13.05 -31.82
C LYS A 3 -24.37 11.71 -31.71
N THR A 4 -23.37 11.50 -32.55
CA THR A 4 -22.54 10.28 -32.52
C THR A 4 -21.54 10.34 -31.38
N LEU A 5 -20.87 11.47 -31.19
CA LEU A 5 -19.99 11.72 -30.04
C LEU A 5 -20.74 11.59 -28.72
N PHE A 6 -21.96 12.12 -28.62
CA PHE A 6 -22.80 11.98 -27.43
C PHE A 6 -23.14 10.52 -27.12
N LYS A 7 -23.48 9.71 -28.13
CA LYS A 7 -23.75 8.27 -27.95
C LYS A 7 -22.49 7.53 -27.49
N ILE A 8 -21.33 7.80 -28.12
CA ILE A 8 -20.05 7.17 -27.76
C ILE A 8 -19.66 7.55 -26.33
N HIS A 9 -19.70 8.84 -25.98
CA HIS A 9 -19.42 9.32 -24.63
C HIS A 9 -20.37 8.66 -23.61
N SER A 10 -21.68 8.62 -23.88
CA SER A 10 -22.65 8.04 -22.94
C SER A 10 -22.40 6.56 -22.65
N TRP A 11 -22.06 5.75 -23.66
CA TRP A 11 -21.76 4.32 -23.45
C TRP A 11 -20.44 4.12 -22.73
N ILE A 12 -19.41 4.90 -23.06
CA ILE A 12 -18.10 4.76 -22.41
C ILE A 12 -18.13 5.31 -20.98
N ALA A 13 -18.83 6.41 -20.72
CA ALA A 13 -19.07 6.94 -19.38
C ALA A 13 -19.79 5.91 -18.50
N LEU A 14 -20.77 5.18 -19.05
CA LEU A 14 -21.47 4.12 -18.32
C LEU A 14 -20.54 2.95 -17.95
N ILE A 15 -19.55 2.62 -18.78
CA ILE A 15 -18.56 1.59 -18.46
C ILE A 15 -17.53 2.14 -17.47
N ALA A 16 -17.04 3.36 -17.69
CA ALA A 16 -16.02 4.02 -16.89
C ALA A 16 -16.47 4.37 -15.47
N ILE A 17 -17.78 4.51 -15.23
CA ILE A 17 -18.30 4.77 -13.88
C ILE A 17 -18.04 3.63 -12.91
N ILE A 18 -17.95 2.38 -13.39
CA ILE A 18 -17.73 1.20 -12.55
C ILE A 18 -16.36 1.27 -11.85
N PRO A 19 -15.21 1.33 -12.58
CA PRO A 19 -13.91 1.48 -11.94
C PRO A 19 -13.80 2.79 -11.14
N LEU A 20 -14.48 3.86 -11.57
CA LEU A 20 -14.49 5.13 -10.84
C LEU A 20 -15.18 5.01 -9.48
N ILE A 21 -16.32 4.30 -9.39
CA ILE A 21 -16.99 4.00 -8.13
C ILE A 21 -16.08 3.17 -7.23
N VAL A 22 -15.42 2.13 -7.78
CA VAL A 22 -14.47 1.30 -7.02
C VAL A 22 -13.35 2.15 -6.46
N ILE A 23 -12.65 2.95 -7.27
CA ILE A 23 -11.57 3.84 -6.81
C ILE A 23 -12.10 4.85 -5.78
N SER A 24 -13.27 5.44 -5.99
CA SER A 24 -13.82 6.46 -5.10
C SER A 24 -14.20 5.89 -3.73
N ILE A 25 -14.87 4.74 -3.69
CA ILE A 25 -15.22 4.06 -2.44
C ILE A 25 -13.95 3.58 -1.74
N THR A 26 -13.06 2.91 -2.48
CA THR A 26 -11.85 2.36 -1.88
C THR A 26 -10.93 3.46 -1.36
N GLY A 27 -10.76 4.55 -2.11
CA GLY A 27 -10.00 5.72 -1.69
C GLY A 27 -10.56 6.38 -0.44
N SER A 28 -11.89 6.48 -0.34
CA SER A 28 -12.56 7.05 0.84
C SER A 28 -12.30 6.23 2.11
N VAL A 29 -12.27 4.89 2.01
CA VAL A 29 -11.93 4.02 3.13
C VAL A 29 -10.44 4.14 3.49
N LEU A 30 -9.55 4.21 2.49
CA LEU A 30 -8.10 4.30 2.68
C LEU A 30 -7.63 5.59 3.36
N VAL A 31 -8.44 6.66 3.35
CA VAL A 31 -8.17 7.86 4.17
C VAL A 31 -8.04 7.50 5.66
N PHE A 32 -8.77 6.49 6.12
CA PHE A 32 -8.75 6.02 7.51
C PHE A 32 -7.84 4.80 7.71
N LYS A 33 -6.84 4.60 6.83
CA LYS A 33 -5.96 3.43 6.88
C LYS A 33 -5.32 3.25 8.25
N SER A 34 -4.81 4.33 8.85
CA SER A 34 -4.10 4.27 10.14
C SER A 34 -5.04 3.86 11.27
N GLU A 35 -6.27 4.39 11.29
CA GLU A 35 -7.28 4.07 12.30
C GLU A 35 -7.78 2.63 12.15
N ILE A 36 -7.98 2.17 10.92
CA ILE A 36 -8.38 0.79 10.62
C ILE A 36 -7.26 -0.17 11.01
N ASP A 37 -6.01 0.11 10.64
CA ASP A 37 -4.86 -0.72 11.01
C ASP A 37 -4.65 -0.71 12.53
N GLY A 38 -4.83 0.43 13.19
CA GLY A 38 -4.81 0.54 14.64
C GLY A 38 -5.87 -0.32 15.33
N LEU A 39 -7.06 -0.44 14.74
CA LEU A 39 -8.13 -1.30 15.23
C LEU A 39 -7.83 -2.80 15.00
N LEU A 40 -7.32 -3.14 13.82
CA LEU A 40 -7.09 -4.53 13.40
C LEU A 40 -5.77 -5.11 13.92
N MET A 41 -4.78 -4.25 14.17
CA MET A 41 -3.41 -4.60 14.52
C MET A 41 -2.89 -3.73 15.69
N PRO A 42 -3.61 -3.67 16.82
CA PRO A 42 -3.32 -2.72 17.90
C PRO A 42 -1.92 -2.90 18.53
N ASN A 43 -1.37 -4.11 18.46
CA ASN A 43 -0.06 -4.43 19.05
C ASN A 43 1.12 -4.14 18.13
N SER A 44 0.88 -3.85 16.85
CA SER A 44 1.96 -3.64 15.87
C SER A 44 1.87 -2.32 15.11
N HIS A 45 0.67 -1.76 14.94
CA HIS A 45 0.50 -0.49 14.25
C HIS A 45 0.94 0.71 15.09
N PHE A 46 0.71 0.64 16.41
CA PHE A 46 1.14 1.67 17.36
C PHE A 46 2.22 1.17 18.30
N VAL A 47 3.13 2.07 18.67
CA VAL A 47 4.08 1.84 19.76
C VAL A 47 3.37 2.02 21.11
N VAL A 48 3.74 1.21 22.10
CA VAL A 48 3.14 1.27 23.44
C VAL A 48 3.35 2.65 24.09
N LYS A 49 4.49 3.29 23.82
CA LYS A 49 4.81 4.62 24.35
C LYS A 49 5.76 5.35 23.40
N ALA A 50 5.32 6.51 22.90
CA ALA A 50 6.20 7.43 22.21
C ALA A 50 7.23 8.03 23.19
N LEU A 51 8.51 7.99 22.83
CA LEU A 51 9.59 8.62 23.60
C LEU A 51 9.98 9.98 22.99
N PRO A 52 10.62 10.88 23.77
CA PRO A 52 11.04 12.18 23.25
C PRO A 52 12.08 12.08 22.13
N GLU A 53 12.90 11.03 22.15
CA GLU A 53 13.99 10.84 21.21
C GLU A 53 13.91 9.47 20.55
N ARG A 54 14.03 9.46 19.23
CA ARG A 54 14.11 8.26 18.39
C ARG A 54 15.49 7.62 18.53
N MET A 55 15.56 6.30 18.46
CA MET A 55 16.85 5.61 18.38
C MET A 55 17.59 5.99 17.08
N PRO A 56 18.94 6.14 17.08
CA PRO A 56 19.69 6.39 15.86
C PRO A 56 19.35 5.39 14.75
N ILE A 57 19.10 5.89 13.55
CA ILE A 57 18.63 5.05 12.43
C ILE A 57 19.60 3.91 12.11
N ASP A 58 20.90 4.16 12.22
CA ASP A 58 21.95 3.14 12.00
C ASP A 58 21.82 1.95 12.97
N LYS A 59 21.40 2.20 14.22
CA LYS A 59 21.13 1.13 15.19
C LYS A 59 19.88 0.34 14.82
N LEU A 60 18.82 1.03 14.37
CA LEU A 60 17.59 0.37 13.95
C LEU A 60 17.80 -0.49 12.69
N ILE A 61 18.60 0.00 11.74
CA ILE A 61 19.04 -0.74 10.56
C ILE A 61 19.83 -1.97 10.99
N SER A 62 20.86 -1.81 11.82
CA SER A 62 21.68 -2.94 12.29
C SER A 62 20.86 -3.98 13.06
N ASN A 63 19.93 -3.56 13.92
CA ASN A 63 19.02 -4.46 14.62
C ASN A 63 18.15 -5.26 13.65
N THR A 64 17.60 -4.59 12.64
CA THR A 64 16.76 -5.22 11.60
C THR A 64 17.56 -6.25 10.79
N GLU A 65 18.77 -5.90 10.34
CA GLU A 65 19.64 -6.81 9.58
C GLU A 65 20.07 -8.03 10.40
N ASN A 66 20.30 -7.85 11.70
CA ASN A 66 20.64 -8.95 12.61
C ASN A 66 19.44 -9.87 12.90
N ALA A 67 18.23 -9.31 13.00
CA ALA A 67 17.01 -10.08 13.24
C ALA A 67 16.54 -10.86 12.00
N TYR A 68 16.79 -10.32 10.81
CA TYR A 68 16.30 -10.83 9.53
C TYR A 68 17.43 -10.98 8.49
N PRO A 69 18.45 -11.83 8.76
CA PRO A 69 19.64 -11.95 7.92
C PRO A 69 19.34 -12.47 6.50
N GLU A 70 18.23 -13.18 6.30
CA GLU A 70 17.75 -13.69 5.02
C GLU A 70 17.10 -12.60 4.13
N TYR A 71 16.93 -11.39 4.65
CA TYR A 71 16.35 -10.25 3.95
C TYR A 71 17.38 -9.13 3.73
N VAL A 72 17.03 -8.21 2.84
CA VAL A 72 17.71 -6.92 2.62
C VAL A 72 16.69 -5.82 2.86
N ILE A 73 17.07 -4.76 3.58
CA ILE A 73 16.21 -3.59 3.75
C ILE A 73 16.10 -2.87 2.41
N GLY A 74 14.88 -2.74 1.89
CA GLY A 74 14.59 -2.07 0.62
C GLY A 74 14.17 -0.62 0.81
N SER A 75 13.28 -0.36 1.76
CA SER A 75 12.83 1.00 2.09
C SER A 75 12.32 1.08 3.53
N TRP A 76 12.17 2.31 4.02
CA TRP A 76 11.77 2.60 5.39
C TRP A 76 10.77 3.75 5.41
N GLU A 77 9.57 3.48 5.90
CA GLU A 77 8.57 4.50 6.21
C GLU A 77 8.74 4.96 7.66
N ILE A 78 9.18 6.20 7.82
CA ILE A 78 9.50 6.82 9.10
C ILE A 78 8.26 7.56 9.61
N PHE A 79 7.77 7.18 10.79
CA PHE A 79 6.68 7.87 11.47
C PHE A 79 7.16 8.62 12.71
N ASN A 80 6.38 9.63 13.09
CA ASN A 80 6.54 10.37 14.33
C ASN A 80 5.31 10.14 15.22
N GLY A 81 5.47 10.26 16.53
CA GLY A 81 4.38 10.06 17.48
C GLY A 81 4.23 8.58 17.83
N ASP A 82 3.00 8.09 17.91
CA ASP A 82 2.69 6.74 18.36
C ASP A 82 2.61 5.69 17.24
N THR A 83 2.60 6.10 15.97
CA THR A 83 2.59 5.15 14.86
C THR A 83 3.96 4.48 14.73
N ALA A 84 3.98 3.15 14.66
CA ALA A 84 5.19 2.37 14.49
C ALA A 84 5.78 2.58 13.09
N ASP A 85 7.11 2.50 13.00
CA ASP A 85 7.79 2.50 11.71
C ASP A 85 7.44 1.26 10.90
N ARG A 86 7.38 1.44 9.58
CA ARG A 86 7.19 0.33 8.63
C ARG A 86 8.47 0.14 7.84
N VAL A 87 9.04 -1.05 7.93
CA VAL A 87 10.27 -1.40 7.24
C VAL A 87 9.94 -2.40 6.15
N TYR A 88 10.38 -2.10 4.94
CA TYR A 88 10.20 -2.98 3.78
C TYR A 88 11.46 -3.77 3.53
N LEU A 89 11.28 -5.06 3.34
CA LEU A 89 12.33 -6.05 3.19
C LEU A 89 12.17 -6.75 1.84
N VAL A 90 13.29 -7.05 1.18
CA VAL A 90 13.34 -7.94 0.03
C VAL A 90 14.02 -9.23 0.45
N LYS A 91 13.37 -10.37 0.22
CA LYS A 91 13.96 -11.67 0.55
C LYS A 91 15.13 -11.96 -0.39
N ARG A 92 16.32 -12.26 0.16
CA ARG A 92 17.54 -12.48 -0.61
C ARG A 92 17.34 -13.59 -1.67
N GLY A 93 17.86 -13.34 -2.86
CA GLY A 93 17.73 -14.27 -4.00
C GLY A 93 16.33 -14.28 -4.65
N THR A 94 15.44 -13.36 -4.26
CA THR A 94 14.10 -13.21 -4.84
C THR A 94 13.79 -11.74 -5.09
N GLU A 95 12.67 -11.48 -5.79
CA GLU A 95 12.08 -10.14 -5.93
C GLU A 95 10.88 -9.94 -4.99
N GLN A 96 10.69 -10.83 -4.01
CA GLN A 96 9.54 -10.80 -3.13
C GLN A 96 9.72 -9.78 -2.02
N TRP A 97 8.78 -8.84 -1.96
CA TRP A 97 8.71 -7.78 -0.95
C TRP A 97 7.89 -8.21 0.25
N TYR A 98 8.42 -7.87 1.41
CA TYR A 98 7.82 -8.06 2.71
C TYR A 98 7.84 -6.74 3.46
N LYS A 99 7.06 -6.65 4.52
CA LYS A 99 7.13 -5.56 5.46
C LYS A 99 6.84 -6.03 6.86
N PHE A 100 7.34 -5.27 7.83
CA PHE A 100 7.02 -5.44 9.23
C PHE A 100 6.99 -4.08 9.95
N HIS A 101 6.50 -4.10 11.18
CA HIS A 101 6.41 -2.93 12.04
C HIS A 101 7.47 -2.96 13.12
N LEU A 102 8.10 -1.81 13.36
CA LEU A 102 9.18 -1.63 14.32
C LEU A 102 8.87 -0.46 15.24
N ASN A 103 9.15 -0.63 16.54
CA ASN A 103 9.17 0.48 17.46
C ASN A 103 10.43 1.32 17.26
N GLN A 104 10.27 2.51 16.70
CA GLN A 104 11.35 3.45 16.40
C GLN A 104 12.08 4.02 17.63
N TYR A 105 11.49 3.87 18.83
CA TYR A 105 12.04 4.39 20.07
C TYR A 105 12.86 3.34 20.82
N THR A 106 12.42 2.08 20.81
CA THR A 106 13.08 0.98 21.55
C THR A 106 13.86 0.03 20.66
N GLY A 107 13.56 -0.01 19.36
CA GLY A 107 14.08 -1.01 18.42
C GLY A 107 13.36 -2.36 18.49
N ASP A 108 12.24 -2.45 19.23
CA ASP A 108 11.46 -3.68 19.31
C ASP A 108 10.77 -3.98 17.99
N ILE A 109 10.84 -5.24 17.57
CA ILE A 109 10.09 -5.73 16.41
C ILE A 109 8.67 -6.04 16.86
N LEU A 110 7.69 -5.40 16.24
CA LEU A 110 6.29 -5.47 16.65
C LEU A 110 5.45 -6.45 15.81
N SER A 111 5.96 -6.89 14.66
CA SER A 111 5.32 -7.91 13.82
C SER A 111 6.36 -8.68 13.02
N GLU A 112 6.00 -9.89 12.59
CA GLU A 112 6.83 -10.68 11.67
C GLU A 112 6.75 -10.11 10.24
N PRO A 113 7.77 -10.36 9.39
CA PRO A 113 7.72 -9.97 7.98
C PRO A 113 6.59 -10.69 7.25
N VAL A 114 5.64 -9.92 6.72
CA VAL A 114 4.53 -10.40 5.90
C VAL A 114 4.57 -9.77 4.52
N GLY A 115 3.91 -10.40 3.53
CA GLY A 115 3.81 -9.83 2.19
C GLY A 115 3.18 -8.44 2.21
N THR A 116 3.53 -7.60 1.23
CA THR A 116 3.10 -6.19 1.19
C THR A 116 1.59 -5.99 1.09
N SER A 117 0.85 -7.01 0.68
CA SER A 117 -0.62 -7.01 0.57
C SER A 117 -1.31 -7.87 1.63
N HIS A 118 -0.61 -8.25 2.70
CA HIS A 118 -1.14 -9.18 3.71
C HIS A 118 -2.29 -8.59 4.53
N TYR A 119 -2.14 -7.36 5.03
CA TYR A 119 -3.17 -6.75 5.89
C TYR A 119 -4.31 -6.18 5.07
N PHE A 120 -5.49 -6.09 5.70
CA PHE A 120 -6.72 -5.67 5.04
C PHE A 120 -6.54 -4.39 4.24
N THR A 121 -6.02 -3.32 4.86
CA THR A 121 -5.87 -2.03 4.18
C THR A 121 -4.80 -2.02 3.09
N ASP A 122 -3.84 -2.96 3.14
CA ASP A 122 -2.81 -3.08 2.10
C ASP A 122 -3.35 -3.81 0.87
N TRP A 123 -4.07 -4.92 1.09
CA TRP A 123 -4.82 -5.58 0.03
C TRP A 123 -5.85 -4.63 -0.59
N PHE A 124 -6.50 -3.82 0.26
CA PHE A 124 -7.48 -2.84 -0.18
C PHE A 124 -6.85 -1.69 -0.98
N LEU A 125 -5.62 -1.29 -0.63
CA LEU A 125 -4.81 -0.39 -1.45
C LEU A 125 -4.48 -1.03 -2.80
N GLU A 126 -4.08 -2.30 -2.85
CA GLU A 126 -3.84 -3.00 -4.11
C GLU A 126 -5.08 -3.05 -5.01
N LEU A 127 -6.25 -3.32 -4.45
CA LEU A 127 -7.53 -3.21 -5.15
C LEU A 127 -7.74 -1.79 -5.72
N HIS A 128 -7.41 -0.75 -4.95
CA HIS A 128 -7.63 0.65 -5.35
C HIS A 128 -6.85 1.06 -6.60
N TYR A 129 -5.54 0.74 -6.70
CA TYR A 129 -4.71 1.22 -7.82
C TYR A 129 -4.47 0.18 -8.93
N THR A 130 -4.79 -1.10 -8.68
CA THR A 130 -4.60 -2.19 -9.66
C THR A 130 -5.87 -2.93 -10.04
N PHE A 131 -6.99 -2.71 -9.35
CA PHE A 131 -8.20 -3.54 -9.48
C PHE A 131 -7.95 -5.06 -9.29
N LEU A 132 -6.86 -5.42 -8.59
CA LEU A 132 -6.35 -6.79 -8.44
C LEU A 132 -6.01 -7.48 -9.78
N LEU A 133 -5.85 -6.71 -10.86
CA LEU A 133 -5.53 -7.27 -12.17
C LEU A 133 -4.07 -7.74 -12.28
N ASN A 134 -3.20 -7.31 -11.37
CA ASN A 134 -1.80 -7.73 -11.33
C ASN A 134 -1.62 -9.18 -10.84
N ASP A 135 -2.61 -9.75 -10.14
CA ASP A 135 -2.56 -11.13 -9.65
C ASP A 135 -2.79 -12.17 -10.77
N PHE A 136 -3.34 -11.73 -11.90
CA PHE A 136 -3.58 -12.60 -13.04
C PHE A 136 -2.29 -12.81 -13.83
N LYS A 137 -1.71 -14.01 -13.71
CA LYS A 137 -0.51 -14.42 -14.47
C LYS A 137 -0.64 -14.30 -16.00
N SER A 138 -1.87 -14.25 -16.51
CA SER A 138 -2.15 -14.08 -17.95
C SER A 138 -2.05 -12.63 -18.43
N LEU A 139 -2.01 -11.66 -17.52
CA LEU A 139 -1.94 -10.24 -17.83
C LEU A 139 -0.55 -9.68 -17.54
N PRO A 140 -0.09 -8.67 -18.31
CA PRO A 140 1.12 -7.94 -17.96
C PRO A 140 1.00 -7.28 -16.58
N GLY A 141 2.12 -7.21 -15.85
CA GLY A 141 2.18 -6.42 -14.63
C GLY A 141 1.78 -4.97 -14.90
N GLN A 142 1.02 -4.37 -13.99
CA GLN A 142 0.46 -3.01 -14.05
C GLN A 142 -0.77 -2.81 -14.93
N THR A 143 -1.39 -3.89 -15.43
CA THR A 143 -2.59 -3.80 -16.30
C THR A 143 -3.69 -2.91 -15.70
N GLY A 144 -3.98 -3.06 -14.40
CA GLY A 144 -5.03 -2.27 -13.76
C GLY A 144 -4.72 -0.78 -13.66
N THR A 145 -3.46 -0.44 -13.35
CA THR A 145 -3.03 0.97 -13.28
C THR A 145 -3.08 1.63 -14.65
N VAL A 146 -2.67 0.90 -15.70
CA VAL A 146 -2.75 1.36 -17.09
C VAL A 146 -4.21 1.59 -17.51
N LEU A 147 -5.11 0.66 -17.18
CA LEU A 147 -6.54 0.82 -17.43
C LEU A 147 -7.10 2.07 -16.71
N GLY A 148 -6.75 2.25 -15.43
CA GLY A 148 -7.14 3.44 -14.66
C GLY A 148 -6.68 4.75 -15.32
N PHE A 149 -5.44 4.80 -15.80
CA PHE A 149 -4.90 5.95 -16.52
C PHE A 149 -5.71 6.27 -17.80
N PHE A 150 -6.02 5.26 -18.62
CA PHE A 150 -6.81 5.47 -19.83
C PHE A 150 -8.24 5.92 -19.54
N PHE A 151 -8.88 5.37 -18.50
CA PHE A 151 -10.19 5.85 -18.06
C PHE A 151 -10.15 7.31 -17.60
N ALA A 152 -9.13 7.69 -16.83
CA ALA A 152 -8.96 9.06 -16.37
C ALA A 152 -8.74 10.05 -17.53
N LEU A 153 -7.87 9.70 -18.48
CA LEU A 153 -7.61 10.53 -19.67
C LEU A 153 -8.86 10.68 -20.52
N PHE A 154 -9.61 9.60 -20.72
CA PHE A 154 -10.84 9.61 -21.50
C PHE A 154 -11.91 10.50 -20.86
N LEU A 155 -12.08 10.42 -19.54
CA LEU A 155 -13.01 11.28 -18.78
C LEU A 155 -12.59 12.76 -18.77
N LEU A 156 -11.29 13.06 -18.91
CA LEU A 156 -10.79 14.43 -18.94
C LEU A 156 -11.02 15.12 -20.29
N VAL A 157 -10.95 14.35 -21.39
CA VAL A 157 -10.95 14.88 -22.77
C VAL A 157 -12.35 14.93 -23.39
N LEU A 158 -13.31 14.14 -22.91
CA LEU A 158 -14.66 14.01 -23.49
C LEU A 158 -15.77 14.47 -22.56
#